data_AF-A0A3M1SU61-F1
#
_entry.id   AF-A0A3M1SU61-F1
#
_cell.length_a   1.000
_cell.length_b   1.000
_cell.length_c   1.000
_cell.angle_alpha   90.00
_cell.angle_beta   90.00
_cell.angle_gamma   90.00
#
_symmetry.space_group_name_H-M   'P 1'
#
loop_
_entity.id
_entity.type
_entity.pdbx_description
1 polymer ?
#
loop_
_entity_poly.entity_id
_entity_poly.type
_entity_poly.pdbx_seq_one_letter_code
_entity_poly.pdbx_strand_id
1 'polypeptide(L)'
;MNSNSYRLQILPKDCWILAACLNLVSKRGLTPDEALDQIIEAGIPFKLMYQWSQKRQEIDVLAVFYIAKLEEIPLTDEQHLFLWDLFGNESLLGMGAGSIRDYDNIPIRQHIERHHSTPPPKPNWYTNPGKLQPQT
;
A
#
# COMPACT_ATOMS: atom_id res chain seq x y z
N MET A 1 -5.00 -26.65 -15.25
CA MET A 1 -4.33 -26.26 -13.99
C MET A 1 -4.06 -24.77 -14.06
N ASN A 2 -4.79 -23.97 -13.29
CA ASN A 2 -4.59 -22.51 -13.26
C ASN A 2 -3.34 -22.23 -12.42
N SER A 3 -2.25 -21.86 -13.07
CA SER A 3 -1.06 -21.35 -12.39
C SER A 3 -1.40 -19.98 -11.80
N ASN A 4 -1.89 -19.94 -10.56
CA ASN A 4 -2.02 -18.69 -9.82
C ASN A 4 -0.60 -18.13 -9.59
N SER A 5 -0.19 -17.18 -10.42
CA SER A 5 1.05 -16.47 -10.22
C SER A 5 0.89 -15.48 -9.07
N TYR A 6 1.51 -15.78 -7.93
CA TYR A 6 1.62 -14.86 -6.79
C TYR A 6 2.68 -13.77 -6.99
N ARG A 7 3.47 -13.85 -8.07
CA ARG A 7 4.50 -12.87 -8.39
C ARG A 7 3.90 -11.72 -9.18
N LEU A 8 4.10 -10.49 -8.73
CA LEU A 8 3.77 -9.29 -9.49
C LEU A 8 4.85 -9.05 -10.55
N GLN A 9 4.56 -9.44 -11.80
CA GLN A 9 5.51 -9.39 -12.91
C GLN A 9 5.31 -8.14 -13.77
N ILE A 10 4.10 -7.91 -14.29
CA ILE A 10 3.83 -6.85 -15.26
C ILE A 10 2.49 -6.21 -14.94
N LEU A 11 2.42 -4.88 -14.98
CA LEU A 11 1.14 -4.17 -14.95
C LEU A 11 0.56 -4.14 -16.36
N PRO A 12 -0.70 -4.57 -16.57
CA PRO A 12 -1.34 -4.43 -17.86
C PRO A 12 -1.39 -2.95 -18.28
N LYS A 13 -1.35 -2.70 -19.59
CA LYS A 13 -1.50 -1.34 -20.14
C LYS A 13 -2.84 -0.75 -19.72
N ASP A 14 -2.86 0.56 -19.53
CA ASP A 14 -4.05 1.35 -19.15
C ASP A 14 -4.70 0.92 -17.83
N CYS A 15 -3.99 0.15 -16.99
CA CYS A 15 -4.44 -0.23 -15.66
C CYS A 15 -3.81 0.64 -14.58
N TRP A 16 -4.58 0.88 -13.53
CA TRP A 16 -4.16 1.47 -12.27
C TRP A 16 -3.82 0.36 -11.30
N ILE A 17 -2.82 0.61 -10.45
CA ILE A 17 -2.49 -0.23 -9.32
C ILE A 17 -2.68 0.55 -8.03
N LEU A 18 -3.24 -0.12 -7.03
CA LEU A 18 -3.16 0.25 -5.63
C LEU A 18 -2.59 -0.93 -4.85
N ALA A 19 -1.44 -0.73 -4.21
CA ALA A 19 -0.77 -1.77 -3.46
C ALA A 19 -0.03 -1.22 -2.24
N ALA A 20 -0.16 -1.89 -1.10
CA ALA A 20 0.64 -1.63 0.09
C ALA A 20 1.84 -2.58 0.14
N CYS A 21 3.02 -2.06 0.45
CA CYS A 21 4.21 -2.86 0.75
C CYS A 21 4.26 -3.15 2.25
N LEU A 22 3.98 -4.40 2.63
CA LEU A 22 3.91 -4.82 4.02
C LEU A 22 5.28 -4.72 4.72
N ASN A 23 6.39 -4.78 3.99
CA ASN A 23 7.72 -4.55 4.55
C ASN A 23 7.94 -3.11 5.05
N LEU A 24 7.07 -2.15 4.66
CA LEU A 24 7.19 -0.74 5.03
C LEU A 24 6.19 -0.28 6.08
N VAL A 25 5.21 -1.11 6.48
CA VAL A 25 4.13 -0.69 7.39
C VAL A 25 4.63 -0.35 8.81
N SER A 26 5.80 -0.84 9.18
CA SER A 26 6.49 -0.46 10.42
C SER A 26 6.80 1.04 10.51
N LYS A 27 6.88 1.75 9.39
CA LYS A 27 7.00 3.22 9.38
C LYS A 27 5.78 3.92 9.98
N ARG A 28 4.62 3.26 9.99
CA ARG A 28 3.39 3.73 10.64
C ARG A 28 3.19 3.11 12.04
N GLY A 29 4.14 2.28 12.50
CA GLY A 29 4.07 1.59 13.78
C GLY A 29 3.22 0.32 13.77
N LEU A 30 3.00 -0.27 12.59
CA LEU A 30 2.27 -1.53 12.42
C LEU A 30 3.23 -2.68 12.13
N THR A 31 2.84 -3.88 12.52
CA THR A 31 3.38 -5.12 11.98
C THR A 31 2.61 -5.53 10.72
N PRO A 32 3.17 -6.42 9.87
CA PRO A 32 2.45 -6.97 8.72
C PRO A 32 1.13 -7.64 9.10
N ASP A 33 1.07 -8.37 10.20
CA ASP A 33 -0.14 -9.07 10.64
C ASP A 33 -1.22 -8.07 11.08
N GLU A 34 -0.88 -7.07 11.90
CA GLU A 34 -1.82 -6.00 12.30
C GLU A 34 -2.34 -5.18 11.11
N ALA A 35 -1.50 -4.99 10.09
CA ALA A 35 -1.90 -4.33 8.85
C ALA A 35 -2.92 -5.16 8.07
N LEU A 36 -2.70 -6.48 7.98
CA LEU A 36 -3.62 -7.39 7.30
C LEU A 36 -4.94 -7.53 8.06
N ASP A 37 -4.90 -7.63 9.39
CA ASP A 37 -6.10 -7.70 10.22
C ASP A 37 -6.98 -6.46 10.03
N GLN A 38 -6.40 -5.26 10.03
CA GLN A 38 -7.16 -4.03 9.77
C GLN A 38 -7.79 -3.97 8.37
N ILE A 39 -7.11 -4.49 7.34
CA ILE A 39 -7.70 -4.60 5.99
C ILE A 39 -8.89 -5.56 5.99
N ILE A 40 -8.75 -6.70 6.67
CA ILE A 40 -9.78 -7.76 6.76
C ILE A 40 -10.99 -7.25 7.55
N GLU A 41 -10.78 -6.61 8.69
CA GLU A 41 -11.83 -6.01 9.52
C GLU A 41 -12.62 -4.93 8.76
N ALA A 42 -11.93 -4.14 7.92
CA ALA A 42 -12.56 -3.14 7.05
C ALA A 42 -13.30 -3.75 5.84
N GLY A 43 -13.25 -5.08 5.66
CA GLY A 43 -13.90 -5.78 4.55
C GLY A 43 -13.33 -5.40 3.18
N ILE A 44 -12.07 -4.96 3.13
CA ILE A 44 -11.42 -4.51 1.89
C ILE A 44 -10.76 -5.71 1.20
N PRO A 45 -11.14 -6.04 -0.05
CA PRO A 45 -10.53 -7.15 -0.76
C PRO A 45 -9.09 -6.82 -1.16
N PHE A 46 -8.20 -7.79 -1.03
CA PHE A 46 -6.82 -7.70 -1.50
C PHE A 46 -6.28 -9.06 -1.93
N LYS A 47 -5.18 -9.05 -2.67
CA LYS A 47 -4.39 -10.23 -3.01
C LYS A 47 -2.99 -10.06 -2.45
N LEU A 48 -2.48 -11.10 -1.79
CA LEU A 48 -1.07 -11.16 -1.46
C LEU A 48 -0.26 -11.46 -2.71
N MET A 49 0.72 -10.60 -2.97
CA MET A 49 1.68 -10.77 -4.05
C MET A 49 3.11 -10.56 -3.54
N TYR A 50 4.07 -11.08 -4.29
CA TYR A 50 5.48 -11.02 -3.94
C TYR A 50 6.32 -10.43 -5.07
N GLN A 51 7.36 -9.68 -4.70
CA GLN A 51 8.40 -9.19 -5.61
C GLN A 51 9.78 -9.45 -5.02
N TRP A 52 10.71 -9.95 -5.83
CA TRP A 52 12.09 -10.10 -5.41
C TRP A 52 12.83 -8.77 -5.52
N SER A 53 13.41 -8.31 -4.40
CA SER A 53 14.17 -7.08 -4.32
C SER A 53 15.67 -7.35 -4.50
N GLN A 54 16.19 -7.23 -5.73
CA GLN A 54 17.63 -7.46 -5.97
C GLN A 54 18.54 -6.53 -5.13
N LYS A 55 18.10 -5.29 -4.88
CA LYS A 55 18.87 -4.32 -4.09
C LYS A 55 19.03 -4.75 -2.63
N ARG A 56 18.00 -5.39 -2.06
CA ARG A 56 17.92 -5.74 -0.63
C ARG A 56 18.17 -7.22 -0.37
N GLN A 57 18.20 -8.04 -1.43
CA GLN A 57 18.30 -9.50 -1.34
C GLN A 57 17.18 -10.10 -0.46
N GLU A 58 15.97 -9.55 -0.57
CA GLU A 58 14.81 -9.99 0.20
C GLU A 58 13.52 -9.99 -0.66
N ILE A 59 12.48 -10.61 -0.13
CA ILE A 59 11.15 -10.64 -0.74
C ILE A 59 10.34 -9.46 -0.19
N ASP A 60 9.87 -8.63 -1.11
CA ASP A 60 8.85 -7.62 -0.84
C ASP A 60 7.47 -8.30 -0.88
N VAL A 61 6.75 -8.24 0.22
CA VAL A 61 5.38 -8.75 0.37
C VAL A 61 4.42 -7.59 0.17
N LEU A 62 3.43 -7.80 -0.69
CA LEU A 62 2.50 -6.77 -1.12
C LEU A 62 1.07 -7.19 -0.84
N ALA A 63 0.27 -6.29 -0.27
CA ALA A 63 -1.18 -6.38 -0.32
C ALA A 63 -1.65 -5.55 -1.53
N VAL A 64 -2.04 -6.23 -2.61
CA VAL A 64 -2.51 -5.60 -3.85
C VAL A 64 -4.02 -5.54 -3.83
N PHE A 65 -4.57 -4.33 -3.76
CA PHE A 65 -6.01 -4.11 -3.66
C PHE A 65 -6.68 -4.22 -5.03
N TYR A 66 -6.05 -3.62 -6.05
CA TYR A 66 -6.47 -3.81 -7.43
C TYR A 66 -5.33 -3.58 -8.43
N ILE A 67 -5.49 -4.22 -9.58
CA ILE A 67 -4.86 -3.87 -10.84
C ILE A 67 -6.01 -3.84 -11.84
N ALA A 68 -6.52 -2.66 -12.15
CA ALA A 68 -7.79 -2.50 -12.85
C ALA A 68 -7.76 -1.26 -13.74
N LYS A 69 -8.57 -1.24 -14.80
CA LYS A 69 -8.82 -0.01 -15.55
C LYS A 69 -9.57 1.00 -14.67
N LEU A 70 -9.51 2.28 -15.05
CA LEU A 70 -10.12 3.36 -14.26
C LEU A 70 -11.62 3.12 -14.04
N GLU A 71 -12.31 2.64 -15.06
CA GLU A 71 -13.74 2.32 -15.04
C GLU A 71 -14.09 1.03 -14.28
N GLU A 72 -13.08 0.24 -13.88
CA GLU A 72 -13.23 -1.06 -13.20
C GLU A 72 -12.67 -1.03 -11.77
N ILE A 73 -12.37 0.14 -11.21
CA ILE A 73 -11.84 0.24 -9.85
C ILE A 73 -12.88 -0.32 -8.85
N PRO A 74 -12.54 -1.38 -8.11
CA PRO A 74 -13.51 -2.11 -7.28
C PRO A 74 -13.68 -1.53 -5.87
N LEU A 75 -12.96 -0.46 -5.54
CA LEU A 75 -13.00 0.16 -4.22
C LEU A 75 -13.82 1.45 -4.24
N THR A 76 -14.54 1.67 -3.15
CA THR A 76 -15.24 2.94 -2.88
C THR A 76 -14.26 4.03 -2.45
N ASP A 77 -14.68 5.30 -2.51
CA ASP A 77 -13.86 6.42 -2.04
C ASP A 77 -13.51 6.30 -0.55
N GLU A 78 -14.44 5.83 0.29
CA GLU A 78 -14.22 5.60 1.72
C GLU A 78 -13.12 4.55 1.96
N GLN A 79 -13.11 3.48 1.19
CA GLN A 79 -12.07 2.45 1.28
C GLN A 79 -10.71 3.00 0.82
N HIS A 80 -10.66 3.84 -0.22
CA HIS A 80 -9.41 4.51 -0.61
C HIS A 80 -8.88 5.43 0.50
N LEU A 81 -9.76 6.23 1.11
CA LEU A 81 -9.40 7.12 2.21
C LEU A 81 -8.90 6.33 3.41
N PHE A 82 -9.57 5.24 3.78
CA PHE A 82 -9.15 4.34 4.85
C PHE A 82 -7.74 3.78 4.59
N LEU A 83 -7.49 3.26 3.38
CA LEU A 83 -6.17 2.72 3.02
C LEU A 83 -5.08 3.79 3.07
N TRP A 84 -5.37 5.01 2.61
CA TRP A 84 -4.43 6.12 2.70
C TRP A 84 -4.14 6.56 4.13
N ASP A 85 -5.16 6.58 5.00
CA ASP A 85 -4.97 6.90 6.42
C ASP A 85 -4.15 5.82 7.13
N LEU A 86 -4.44 4.54 6.84
CA LEU A 86 -3.75 3.40 7.43
C LEU A 86 -2.27 3.36 7.01
N PHE A 87 -2.01 3.35 5.70
CA PHE A 87 -0.69 3.05 5.16
C PHE A 87 0.16 4.29 4.84
N GLY A 88 -0.48 5.40 4.49
CA GLY A 88 0.19 6.60 4.02
C GLY A 88 1.06 6.38 2.78
N ASN A 89 1.69 7.46 2.31
CA ASN A 89 2.62 7.44 1.18
C ASN A 89 3.91 6.65 1.47
N GLU A 90 4.15 6.30 2.72
CA GLU A 90 5.35 5.60 3.18
C GLU A 90 5.27 4.09 2.97
N SER A 91 4.06 3.55 2.76
CA SER A 91 3.84 2.12 2.53
C SER A 91 2.79 1.80 1.46
N LEU A 92 1.99 2.77 0.99
CA LEU A 92 1.01 2.59 -0.09
C LEU A 92 1.48 3.27 -1.39
N LEU A 93 1.27 2.57 -2.51
CA LEU A 93 1.46 3.09 -3.86
C LEU A 93 0.13 3.10 -4.59
N GLY A 94 -0.28 4.26 -5.09
CA GLY A 94 -1.34 4.42 -6.08
C GLY A 94 -0.78 5.03 -7.36
N MET A 95 -0.94 4.38 -8.51
CA MET A 95 -0.41 4.87 -9.79
C MET A 95 -1.20 4.32 -10.98
N GLY A 96 -1.41 5.15 -11.99
CA GLY A 96 -1.99 4.76 -13.28
C GLY A 96 -0.91 4.45 -14.30
N ALA A 97 -1.07 3.38 -15.08
CA ALA A 97 -0.31 3.13 -16.31
C ALA A 97 -0.84 4.01 -17.45
N GLY A 98 -0.92 5.32 -17.22
CA GLY A 98 -1.44 6.30 -18.16
C GLY A 98 -0.32 7.01 -18.89
N SER A 99 0.00 6.55 -20.10
CA SER A 99 0.83 7.22 -21.10
C SER A 99 2.35 7.34 -20.83
N ILE A 100 3.14 6.96 -21.84
CA ILE A 100 4.58 7.22 -22.05
C ILE A 100 5.56 6.17 -21.51
N ARG A 101 5.27 5.41 -20.46
CA ARG A 101 6.18 4.33 -20.02
C ARG A 101 5.39 3.06 -19.76
N ASP A 102 5.53 2.08 -20.65
CA ASP A 102 5.21 0.70 -20.35
C ASP A 102 6.03 0.34 -19.10
N TYR A 103 5.37 0.26 -17.95
CA TYR A 103 6.05 0.00 -16.69
C TYR A 103 6.20 -1.51 -16.51
N ASP A 104 7.10 -2.08 -17.30
CA ASP A 104 7.51 -3.46 -17.15
C ASP A 104 8.27 -3.60 -15.83
N ASN A 105 7.68 -4.31 -14.86
CA ASN A 105 8.21 -4.56 -13.52
C ASN A 105 8.43 -3.30 -12.67
N ILE A 106 7.38 -2.77 -12.04
CA ILE A 106 7.53 -1.71 -11.03
C ILE A 106 7.94 -2.34 -9.69
N PRO A 107 9.16 -2.07 -9.17
CA PRO A 107 9.51 -2.47 -7.81
C PRO A 107 8.80 -1.54 -6.82
N ILE A 108 7.63 -1.97 -6.32
CA ILE A 108 6.69 -1.15 -5.55
C ILE A 108 7.40 -0.45 -4.37
N ARG A 109 8.11 -1.24 -3.55
CA ARG A 109 8.85 -0.73 -2.40
C ARG A 109 9.87 0.33 -2.79
N GLN A 110 10.67 0.04 -3.82
CA GLN A 110 11.69 0.98 -4.30
C GLN A 110 11.07 2.27 -4.83
N HIS A 111 9.90 2.20 -5.47
CA HIS A 111 9.18 3.38 -5.92
C HIS A 111 8.73 4.24 -4.73
N ILE A 112 8.08 3.62 -3.75
CA ILE A 112 7.63 4.28 -2.51
C ILE A 112 8.80 4.99 -1.81
N GLU A 113 9.91 4.28 -1.58
CA GLU A 113 11.05 4.84 -0.84
C GLU A 113 11.79 5.95 -1.61
N ARG A 114 11.74 5.95 -2.96
CA ARG A 114 12.33 7.04 -3.76
C ARG A 114 11.58 8.36 -3.59
N HIS A 115 10.28 8.31 -3.33
CA HIS A 115 9.42 9.50 -3.26
C HIS A 115 9.14 9.92 -1.81
N HIS A 116 9.27 9.00 -0.85
CA HIS A 116 8.92 9.21 0.56
C HIS A 116 9.99 8.64 1.50
N SER A 117 11.21 9.19 1.40
CA SER A 117 12.38 8.80 2.20
C SER A 117 12.25 9.19 3.68
N THR A 118 11.37 10.14 4.02
CA THR A 118 11.04 10.53 5.39
C THR A 118 9.52 10.53 5.58
N PRO A 119 8.97 9.82 6.60
CA PRO A 119 7.57 9.98 6.97
C PRO A 119 7.28 11.45 7.27
N PRO A 120 6.12 12.00 6.89
CA PRO A 120 5.66 13.24 7.47
C PRO A 120 5.63 13.08 8.99
N PRO A 121 6.06 14.09 9.77
CA PRO A 121 5.88 14.04 11.21
C PRO A 121 4.40 13.80 11.52
N LYS A 122 4.13 12.90 12.48
CA LYS A 122 2.74 12.61 12.89
C LYS A 122 2.04 13.92 13.24
N PRO A 123 0.84 14.19 12.72
CA PRO A 123 0.12 15.40 13.08
C PRO A 123 -0.15 15.44 14.59
N ASN A 124 -0.04 16.63 15.19
CA ASN A 124 -0.02 16.84 16.65
C ASN A 124 -1.26 16.30 17.41
N TRP A 125 -2.36 15.99 16.71
CA TRP A 125 -3.56 15.40 17.32
C TRP A 125 -3.42 13.90 17.65
N TYR A 126 -2.36 13.22 17.16
CA TYR A 126 -2.09 11.80 17.46
C TYR A 126 -1.43 11.59 18.85
N THR A 127 -1.16 12.66 19.59
CA THR A 127 -0.59 12.58 20.94
C THR A 127 -1.69 12.52 22.00
N ASN A 128 -2.02 11.29 22.43
CA ASN A 128 -2.76 10.92 23.65
C ASN A 128 -4.23 11.40 23.80
N PRO A 129 -5.22 10.50 23.60
CA PRO A 129 -6.60 10.70 24.06
C PRO A 129 -6.75 10.76 25.60
N GLY A 130 -5.67 10.56 26.37
CA GLY A 130 -5.71 10.35 27.82
C GLY A 130 -5.28 11.53 28.71
N LYS A 131 -5.09 12.75 28.18
CA LYS A 131 -4.72 13.91 29.01
C LYS A 131 -5.62 15.13 28.79
N LEU A 132 -6.94 14.93 28.90
CA LEU A 132 -7.83 16.01 29.32
C LEU A 132 -7.95 15.91 30.84
N GLN A 133 -7.00 16.51 31.57
CA GLN A 133 -7.27 16.89 32.96
C GLN A 133 -8.18 18.12 32.95
N PRO A 134 -9.25 18.15 33.77
CA PRO A 134 -10.08 19.33 33.89
C PRO A 134 -9.25 20.43 34.56
N GLN A 135 -9.10 21.56 33.88
CA GLN A 135 -8.63 22.78 34.55
C GLN A 135 -9.80 23.30 35.39
N THR A 136 -9.60 23.29 36.70
CA THR A 136 -10.33 24.07 37.72
C THR A 136 -10.20 25.56 37.48
#